data_AF-A0A1F5A559-F1
#
_entry.id   AF-A0A1F5A559-F1
#
_cell.length_a   1.000
_cell.length_b   1.000
_cell.length_c   1.000
_cell.angle_alpha   90.00
_cell.angle_beta   90.00
_cell.angle_gamma   90.00
#
_symmetry.space_group_name_H-M   'P 1'
#
loop_
_entity.id
_entity.type
_entity.pdbx_description
1 polymer ?
#
loop_
_entity_poly.entity_id
_entity_poly.type
_entity_poly.pdbx_seq_one_letter_code
_entity_poly.pdbx_strand_id
1 'polypeptide(L)'
;MKRVIARAYDRVKGSAGKSTDPDPETRGIEFPEDPYVWDINRIHAAAGKLWVFTYRMKPDGDDQQVDVFDAEGRFIDSVVLRFPMRGRDHRARWTVLTDDGFLIIPEQEEDGLVSIGKYRILDADLFPAQTAPKRIPVGGGNLNK
;
A
#
# COMPACT_ATOMS: atom_id res chain seq x y z
N MET A 1 -5.42 13.03 -24.55
CA MET A 1 -5.58 12.22 -23.32
C MET A 1 -5.93 13.19 -22.20
N LYS A 2 -7.13 13.12 -21.63
CA LYS A 2 -7.55 14.02 -20.53
C LYS A 2 -6.94 13.49 -19.24
N ARG A 3 -6.03 14.24 -18.60
CA ARG A 3 -5.57 13.93 -17.24
C ARG A 3 -6.74 14.21 -16.30
N VAL A 4 -7.34 13.18 -15.73
CA VAL A 4 -8.42 13.29 -14.74
C VAL A 4 -7.78 13.06 -13.38
N ILE A 5 -7.19 14.11 -12.79
CA ILE A 5 -6.74 14.03 -11.39
C ILE A 5 -7.83 14.67 -10.56
N ALA A 6 -8.58 13.85 -9.82
CA ALA A 6 -9.78 14.26 -9.08
C ALA A 6 -9.50 14.74 -7.64
N ARG A 7 -8.26 14.60 -7.14
CA ARG A 7 -7.88 15.06 -5.79
C ARG A 7 -6.55 15.80 -5.83
N ALA A 8 -6.53 17.00 -5.25
CA ALA A 8 -5.31 17.74 -4.97
C ALA A 8 -4.74 17.30 -3.62
N TYR A 9 -3.43 17.09 -3.56
CA TYR A 9 -2.70 16.80 -2.33
C TYR A 9 -2.02 18.08 -1.85
N ASP A 10 -2.15 18.37 -0.56
CA ASP A 10 -1.41 19.46 0.07
C ASP A 10 0.09 19.14 0.08
N ARG A 11 0.91 20.19 -0.01
CA ARG A 11 2.36 20.02 0.12
C ARG A 11 2.70 19.67 1.57
N VAL A 12 3.31 18.51 1.80
CA VAL A 12 3.76 18.06 3.12
C VAL A 12 5.21 18.47 3.31
N LYS A 13 5.54 19.15 4.42
CA LYS A 13 6.94 19.43 4.76
C LYS A 13 7.62 18.16 5.27
N GLY A 14 8.76 17.79 4.71
CA GLY A 14 9.61 16.73 5.23
C GLY A 14 10.19 17.13 6.59
N SER A 15 10.32 16.18 7.51
CA SER A 15 11.20 16.36 8.66
C SER A 15 12.65 16.36 8.17
N ALA A 16 13.47 17.27 8.69
CA ALA A 16 14.91 17.29 8.38
C ALA A 16 15.54 15.98 8.84
N GLY A 17 15.74 15.04 7.91
CA GLY A 17 16.56 13.85 8.15
C GLY A 17 18.01 14.29 8.35
N LYS A 18 18.69 13.72 9.35
CA LYS A 18 20.15 13.93 9.48
C LYS A 18 20.80 13.52 8.16
N SER A 19 21.47 14.48 7.52
CA SER A 19 22.30 14.25 6.34
C SER A 19 23.24 13.07 6.63
N THR A 20 22.97 11.95 5.98
CA THR A 20 23.99 10.90 5.81
C THR A 20 24.93 11.36 4.73
N ASP A 21 26.22 11.12 4.97
CA ASP A 21 27.39 11.52 4.16
C ASP A 21 27.02 11.58 2.66
N PRO A 22 27.05 12.78 2.04
CA PRO A 22 26.72 12.91 0.63
C PRO A 22 27.62 11.98 -0.16
N ASP A 23 27.02 11.27 -1.12
CA ASP A 23 27.71 10.45 -2.12
C ASP A 23 29.03 11.13 -2.51
N PRO A 24 30.20 10.43 -2.49
CA PRO A 24 31.49 11.00 -2.85
C PRO A 24 31.48 11.79 -4.16
N GLU A 25 30.63 11.41 -5.11
CA GLU A 25 30.48 12.07 -6.41
C GLU A 25 29.71 13.40 -6.36
N THR A 26 29.01 13.68 -5.24
CA THR A 26 28.19 14.89 -5.03
C THR A 26 28.76 15.84 -3.99
N ARG A 27 29.95 15.54 -3.44
CA ARG A 27 30.62 16.35 -2.42
C ARG A 27 30.88 17.78 -2.95
N GLY A 28 30.30 18.78 -2.28
CA GLY A 28 30.42 20.19 -2.66
C GLY A 28 29.33 20.69 -3.61
N ILE A 29 28.37 19.84 -4.00
CA ILE A 29 27.15 20.26 -4.71
C ILE A 29 26.07 20.56 -3.67
N GLU A 30 25.74 21.83 -3.48
CA GLU A 30 24.56 22.22 -2.71
C GLU A 30 23.31 22.01 -3.58
N PHE A 31 22.56 20.95 -3.28
CA PHE A 31 21.22 20.82 -3.81
C PHE A 31 20.28 21.77 -3.05
N PRO A 32 19.40 22.51 -3.74
CA PRO A 32 18.37 23.26 -3.04
C PRO A 32 17.55 22.30 -2.19
N GLU A 33 17.46 22.58 -0.89
CA GLU A 33 16.59 21.81 0.00
C GLU A 33 15.15 22.04 -0.46
N ASP A 34 14.50 21.01 -1.04
CA ASP A 34 13.05 21.01 -1.15
C ASP A 34 12.52 20.58 0.22
N PRO A 35 11.94 21.50 1.02
CA PRO A 35 11.45 21.15 2.33
C PRO A 35 10.18 20.30 2.22
N TYR A 36 9.68 20.03 1.01
CA TYR A 36 8.45 19.27 0.79
C TYR A 36 8.74 17.87 0.29
N VAL A 37 8.03 16.90 0.87
CA VAL A 37 8.08 15.49 0.46
C VAL A 37 6.83 15.14 -0.33
N TRP A 38 6.98 14.16 -1.23
CA TRP A 38 5.84 13.56 -1.91
C TRP A 38 4.97 12.85 -0.86
N ASP A 39 3.74 13.33 -0.67
CA ASP A 39 2.78 12.72 0.25
C ASP A 39 2.36 11.31 -0.22
N ILE A 40 2.43 11.04 -1.53
CA ILE A 40 2.16 9.72 -2.09
C ILE A 40 3.42 8.87 -2.03
N ASN A 41 3.34 7.76 -1.30
CA ASN A 41 4.42 6.79 -1.16
C ASN A 41 4.42 5.74 -2.29
N ARG A 42 3.24 5.19 -2.62
CA ARG A 42 3.06 4.15 -3.64
C ARG A 42 1.61 4.01 -4.06
N ILE A 43 1.39 3.31 -5.18
CA ILE A 43 0.07 3.07 -5.75
C ILE A 43 -0.07 1.58 -6.09
N HIS A 44 -1.17 0.97 -5.69
CA HIS A 44 -1.56 -0.38 -6.12
C HIS A 44 -2.82 -0.31 -6.98
N ALA A 45 -2.87 -1.11 -8.04
CA ALA A 45 -4.11 -1.43 -8.74
C ALA A 45 -4.61 -2.78 -8.22
N ALA A 46 -5.78 -2.80 -7.57
CA ALA A 46 -6.36 -4.01 -6.99
C ALA A 46 -7.88 -3.89 -6.89
N ALA A 47 -8.59 -4.99 -7.17
CA ALA A 47 -10.05 -5.10 -7.15
C ALA A 47 -10.74 -4.02 -8.00
N GLY A 48 -10.15 -3.69 -9.16
CA GLY A 48 -10.67 -2.66 -10.07
C GLY A 48 -10.59 -1.23 -9.54
N LYS A 49 -9.75 -0.99 -8.51
CA LYS A 49 -9.54 0.33 -7.90
C LYS A 49 -8.06 0.69 -7.91
N LEU A 50 -7.77 1.98 -7.77
CA LEU A 50 -6.43 2.48 -7.49
C LEU A 50 -6.34 2.84 -6.01
N TRP A 51 -5.35 2.26 -5.33
CA TRP A 51 -5.07 2.43 -3.91
C TRP A 51 -3.81 3.26 -3.76
N VAL A 52 -3.95 4.51 -3.35
CA VAL A 52 -2.88 5.49 -3.23
C VAL A 52 -2.48 5.61 -1.76
N PHE A 53 -1.34 5.03 -1.43
CA PHE A 53 -0.82 4.99 -0.08
C PHE A 53 -0.05 6.26 0.24
N THR A 54 -0.46 6.97 1.29
CA THR A 54 0.14 8.25 1.68
C THR A 54 1.20 8.07 2.78
N TYR A 55 2.05 9.08 2.99
CA TYR A 55 3.12 9.09 4.00
C TYR A 55 2.59 9.34 5.42
N ARG A 56 1.30 9.64 5.57
CA ARG A 56 0.71 10.04 6.85
C ARG A 56 0.52 8.82 7.78
N MET A 57 1.57 8.51 8.55
CA MET A 57 1.51 7.57 9.68
C MET A 57 0.87 8.26 10.90
N LYS A 58 0.00 7.56 11.63
CA LYS A 58 -0.57 8.06 12.90
C LYS A 58 0.47 8.05 14.03
N PRO A 59 0.19 8.67 15.20
CA PRO A 59 1.17 8.80 16.29
C PRO A 59 1.81 7.47 16.72
N ASP A 60 1.06 6.38 16.58
CA ASP A 60 1.42 5.02 16.94
C ASP A 60 2.31 4.34 15.89
N GLY A 61 2.66 5.02 14.79
CA GLY A 61 3.68 4.59 13.83
C GLY A 61 3.28 3.52 12.82
N ASP A 62 2.21 2.76 13.06
CA ASP A 62 1.90 1.57 12.24
C ASP A 62 0.74 1.78 11.26
N ASP A 63 -0.27 2.58 11.61
CA ASP A 63 -1.46 2.78 10.77
C ASP A 63 -1.12 3.50 9.45
N GLN A 64 -1.80 3.10 8.38
CA GLN A 64 -1.56 3.65 7.06
C GLN A 64 -2.80 4.29 6.43
N GLN A 65 -2.73 5.58 6.09
CA GLN A 65 -3.77 6.25 5.33
C GLN A 65 -3.66 5.94 3.82
N VAL A 66 -4.79 5.54 3.24
CA VAL A 66 -4.90 5.16 1.83
C VAL A 66 -6.09 5.85 1.19
N ASP A 67 -5.83 6.57 0.10
CA ASP A 67 -6.87 7.12 -0.74
C ASP A 67 -7.25 6.11 -1.81
N VAL A 68 -8.55 5.96 -2.06
CA VAL A 68 -9.10 5.00 -3.01
C VAL A 68 -9.74 5.77 -4.16
N PHE A 69 -9.41 5.35 -5.37
CA PHE A 69 -9.97 5.85 -6.61
C PHE A 69 -10.63 4.69 -7.37
N ASP A 70 -11.69 5.01 -8.11
CA ASP A 70 -12.31 4.05 -9.03
C ASP A 70 -11.45 3.81 -10.28
N ALA A 71 -11.92 2.90 -11.14
CA ALA A 71 -11.24 2.51 -12.38
C ALA A 71 -11.07 3.69 -13.36
N GLU A 72 -11.89 4.73 -13.25
CA GLU A 72 -11.82 5.93 -14.07
C GLU A 72 -10.90 7.01 -13.47
N GLY A 73 -10.28 6.74 -12.31
CA GLY A 73 -9.38 7.67 -11.62
C GLY A 73 -10.11 8.76 -10.83
N ARG A 74 -11.39 8.58 -10.51
CA ARG A 74 -12.14 9.49 -9.64
C ARG A 74 -11.92 9.09 -8.19
N PHE A 75 -11.69 10.08 -7.34
CA PHE A 75 -11.57 9.87 -5.90
C PHE A 75 -12.91 9.39 -5.33
N ILE A 76 -12.91 8.30 -4.57
CA ILE A 76 -14.12 7.73 -3.98
C ILE A 76 -14.08 7.66 -2.45
N ASP A 77 -12.91 7.43 -1.84
CA ASP A 77 -12.82 7.34 -0.37
C ASP A 77 -11.38 7.52 0.15
N SER A 78 -11.23 7.78 1.45
CA SER A 78 -9.97 7.80 2.18
C SER A 78 -10.09 6.95 3.44
N VAL A 79 -9.39 5.82 3.46
CA VAL A 79 -9.43 4.85 4.56
C VAL A 79 -8.13 4.83 5.35
N VAL A 80 -8.20 4.32 6.58
CA VAL A 80 -7.00 4.03 7.39
C VAL A 80 -6.92 2.53 7.61
N LEU A 81 -5.87 1.91 7.08
CA LEU A 81 -5.53 0.53 7.36
C LEU A 81 -4.85 0.46 8.72
N ARG A 82 -5.47 -0.26 9.65
CA ARG A 82 -4.94 -0.46 11.00
C ARG A 82 -4.39 -1.87 11.13
N PHE A 83 -3.12 -1.98 11.49
CA PHE A 83 -2.51 -3.28 11.74
C PHE A 83 -2.97 -3.81 13.11
N PRO A 84 -3.45 -5.06 13.19
CA PRO A 84 -3.95 -5.63 14.44
C PRO A 84 -2.81 -6.00 15.41
N MET A 85 -1.62 -6.31 14.90
CA MET A 85 -0.45 -6.69 15.68
C MET A 85 0.44 -5.47 15.91
N ARG A 86 0.24 -4.80 17.04
CA ARG A 86 1.03 -3.63 17.44
C ARG A 86 2.42 -4.05 17.92
N GLY A 87 3.44 -3.25 17.63
CA GLY A 87 4.82 -3.48 18.11
C GLY A 87 5.75 -4.18 17.12
N ARG A 88 5.34 -4.29 15.85
CA ARG A 88 6.20 -4.73 14.75
C ARG A 88 6.56 -3.55 13.87
N ASP A 89 7.78 -3.50 13.36
CA ASP A 89 8.12 -2.52 12.33
C ASP A 89 7.56 -3.00 10.98
N HIS A 90 6.46 -2.40 10.57
CA HIS A 90 5.81 -2.67 9.30
C HIS A 90 6.51 -1.89 8.18
N ARG A 91 7.17 -2.60 7.27
CA ARG A 91 7.85 -1.98 6.12
C ARG A 91 6.85 -1.63 5.03
N ALA A 92 6.02 -0.61 5.29
CA ALA A 92 4.92 -0.20 4.43
C ALA A 92 5.37 0.05 2.98
N ARG A 93 6.60 0.51 2.72
CA ARG A 93 7.08 0.73 1.34
C ARG A 93 7.08 -0.54 0.47
N TRP A 94 7.12 -1.73 1.07
CA TRP A 94 7.29 -3.00 0.36
C TRP A 94 6.05 -3.90 0.43
N THR A 95 4.85 -3.33 0.29
CA THR A 95 3.62 -4.13 0.32
C THR A 95 3.21 -4.67 -1.04
N VAL A 96 2.38 -5.71 -1.01
CA VAL A 96 1.55 -6.17 -2.13
C VAL A 96 0.09 -6.16 -1.70
N LEU A 97 -0.77 -5.49 -2.46
CA LEU A 97 -2.22 -5.60 -2.34
C LEU A 97 -2.75 -6.49 -3.47
N THR A 98 -3.49 -7.53 -3.13
CA THR A 98 -4.01 -8.51 -4.07
C THR A 98 -5.48 -8.24 -4.41
N ASP A 99 -5.93 -8.69 -5.59
CA ASP A 99 -7.33 -8.53 -6.04
C ASP A 99 -8.34 -9.26 -5.16
N ASP A 100 -7.91 -10.30 -4.44
CA ASP A 100 -8.75 -10.97 -3.48
C ASP A 100 -8.85 -10.23 -2.15
N GLY A 101 -8.07 -9.18 -1.89
CA GLY A 101 -8.21 -8.33 -0.69
C GLY A 101 -7.25 -8.67 0.43
N PHE A 102 -6.08 -9.24 0.12
CA PHE A 102 -4.98 -9.38 1.07
C PHE A 102 -3.93 -8.29 0.88
N LEU A 103 -3.55 -7.66 1.99
CA LEU A 103 -2.36 -6.84 2.09
C LEU A 103 -1.23 -7.71 2.66
N ILE A 104 -0.19 -7.89 1.87
CA ILE A 104 1.03 -8.62 2.22
C ILE A 104 2.13 -7.60 2.49
N ILE A 105 2.83 -7.73 3.61
CA ILE A 105 3.82 -6.74 4.07
C ILE A 105 4.98 -7.44 4.78
N PRO A 106 6.24 -7.02 4.53
CA PRO A 106 7.37 -7.42 5.37
C PRO A 106 7.29 -6.74 6.73
N GLU A 107 7.52 -7.53 7.77
CA GLU A 107 7.51 -7.09 9.16
C GLU A 107 8.84 -7.44 9.78
N GLN A 108 9.28 -6.61 10.73
CA GLN A 108 10.43 -6.92 11.55
C GLN A 108 10.00 -6.99 13.02
N GLU A 109 10.26 -8.14 13.63
CA GLU A 109 10.05 -8.35 15.06
C GLU A 109 11.11 -7.60 15.88
N GLU A 110 10.92 -7.47 17.20
CA GLU A 110 11.85 -6.79 18.10
C GLU A 110 13.28 -7.39 18.08
N ASP A 111 13.41 -8.69 17.86
CA ASP A 111 14.69 -9.40 17.77
C ASP A 111 15.39 -9.26 16.41
N GLY A 112 14.77 -8.52 15.47
CA GLY A 112 15.28 -8.28 14.13
C GLY A 112 14.89 -9.34 13.10
N LEU A 113 14.19 -10.41 13.48
CA LEU A 113 13.66 -11.42 12.54
C LEU A 113 12.68 -10.77 11.57
N VAL A 114 12.83 -11.07 10.28
CA VAL A 114 11.91 -10.60 9.25
C VAL A 114 10.84 -11.67 8.99
N SER A 115 9.57 -11.28 9.13
CA SER A 115 8.41 -12.11 8.83
C SER A 115 7.58 -11.47 7.69
N ILE A 116 6.66 -12.25 7.10
CA ILE A 116 5.74 -11.75 6.07
C ILE A 116 4.33 -11.75 6.66
N GLY A 117 3.83 -10.56 6.98
CA GLY A 117 2.47 -10.33 7.40
C GLY A 117 1.51 -10.50 6.23
N LYS A 118 0.38 -11.18 6.47
CA LYS A 118 -0.72 -11.32 5.51
C LYS A 118 -2.03 -10.91 6.20
N TYR A 119 -2.55 -9.76 5.82
CA TYR A 119 -3.75 -9.19 6.41
C TYR A 119 -4.90 -9.19 5.43
N ARG A 120 -6.10 -9.50 5.93
CA ARG A 120 -7.34 -9.41 5.15
C ARG A 120 -7.98 -8.04 5.34
N ILE A 121 -8.30 -7.35 4.26
CA ILE A 121 -9.21 -6.20 4.30
C ILE A 121 -10.63 -6.75 4.31
N LEU A 122 -11.39 -6.41 5.36
CA LEU A 122 -12.72 -6.96 5.64
C LEU A 122 -13.87 -6.10 5.12
N ASP A 123 -13.57 -4.89 4.64
CA ASP A 123 -14.57 -3.98 4.11
C ASP A 123 -15.09 -4.50 2.76
N ALA A 124 -16.39 -4.82 2.72
CA ALA A 124 -17.04 -5.43 1.57
C ALA A 124 -17.25 -4.45 0.40
N ASP A 125 -17.27 -3.15 0.65
CA ASP A 125 -17.40 -2.13 -0.39
C ASP A 125 -16.05 -1.93 -1.11
N LEU A 126 -14.95 -2.15 -0.39
CA LEU A 126 -13.61 -2.13 -0.93
C LEU A 126 -13.21 -3.45 -1.59
N PHE A 127 -13.53 -4.57 -0.95
CA PHE A 127 -13.28 -5.93 -1.43
C PHE A 127 -14.53 -6.80 -1.26
N PRO A 128 -15.42 -6.81 -2.25
CA PRO A 128 -16.59 -7.68 -2.20
C PRO A 128 -16.13 -9.14 -2.11
N ALA A 129 -16.85 -9.93 -1.31
CA ALA A 129 -16.56 -11.36 -1.18
C ALA A 129 -16.53 -11.99 -2.57
N GLN A 130 -15.37 -12.53 -2.98
CA GLN A 130 -15.29 -13.26 -4.23
C GLN A 130 -16.21 -14.47 -4.12
N THR A 131 -17.28 -14.50 -4.91
CA THR A 131 -18.09 -15.69 -5.08
C THR A 131 -17.14 -16.79 -5.55
N ALA A 132 -17.00 -17.85 -4.75
CA ALA A 132 -16.10 -18.95 -5.08
C ALA A 132 -16.35 -19.37 -6.54
N PRO A 133 -15.30 -19.53 -7.37
CA PRO A 133 -15.49 -19.96 -8.75
C PRO A 133 -16.31 -21.25 -8.73
N LYS A 134 -17.42 -21.28 -9.48
CA LYS A 134 -18.22 -22.50 -9.66
C LYS A 134 -17.25 -23.61 -10.07
N ARG A 135 -17.05 -24.59 -9.18
CA ARG A 135 -16.34 -25.82 -9.53
C ARG A 135 -17.09 -26.44 -10.70
N ILE A 136 -16.50 -26.38 -11.89
CA ILE A 136 -16.98 -27.16 -13.02
C ILE A 136 -16.72 -28.62 -12.61
N PRO A 137 -17.76 -29.48 -12.51
CA PRO A 137 -17.53 -30.89 -12.24
C PRO A 137 -16.70 -31.45 -13.39
N VAL A 138 -15.47 -31.89 -13.10
CA VAL A 138 -14.72 -32.72 -14.05
C VAL A 138 -15.49 -34.02 -14.12
N GLY A 139 -16.17 -34.26 -15.24
CA GLY A 139 -16.93 -35.48 -15.49
C GLY A 139 -16.03 -36.69 -15.29
N GLY A 140 -16.36 -37.51 -14.29
CA GLY A 140 -15.70 -38.79 -14.05
C GLY A 140 -16.01 -39.74 -15.20
N GLY A 141 -15.10 -39.82 -16.17
CA GLY A 141 -15.08 -40.87 -17.18
C GLY A 141 -14.69 -42.19 -16.54
N ASN A 142 -15.68 -43.04 -16.30
CA ASN A 142 -15.49 -44.45 -15.96
C ASN A 142 -14.79 -45.16 -17.13
N LEU A 143 -13.55 -45.60 -16.94
CA LEU A 143 -12.86 -46.57 -17.82
C LEU A 143 -12.89 -47.93 -17.13
N ASN A 144 -13.99 -48.65 -17.32
CA ASN A 144 -14.00 -50.10 -17.28
C ASN A 144 -14.06 -50.59 -18.73
N LYS A 145 -12.96 -51.17 -19.22
CA LYS A 145 -12.92 -52.32 -20.15
C LYS A 145 -11.49 -52.76 -20.38
#